data_AF-T0ZKA5-F1
#
_entry.id   AF-T0ZKA5-F1
#
_cell.length_a   1.000
_cell.length_b   1.000
_cell.length_c   1.000
_cell.angle_alpha   90.00
_cell.angle_beta   90.00
_cell.angle_gamma   90.00
#
_symmetry.space_group_name_H-M   'P 1'
#
loop_
_entity.id
_entity.type
_entity.pdbx_description
1 polymer ?
#
loop_
_entity_poly.entity_id
_entity_poly.type
_entity_poly.pdbx_seq_one_letter_code
_entity_poly.pdbx_strand_id
1 'polypeptide(L)'
;KRIVMRGQGRGARYFEMAPAMRHGLGFAISENADRVWHRVRAPLGQRAPLGYNPAFIKSYQPNVGHYLTEQQRLHLREIGTVPSTARADTRRREIAARLLVDLSWASSHIEGNTYDRLSTARLIQEGVVAEGKTRDETQMILNHKAAIEFLLTGDERLRVDKL
;
A
#
# COMPACT_ATOMS: atom_id res chain seq x y z
N LYS A 1 -16.05 12.94 -15.65
CA LYS A 1 -17.27 13.11 -14.81
C LYS A 1 -17.89 11.73 -14.61
N ARG A 2 -18.16 11.30 -13.38
CA ARG A 2 -18.83 10.01 -13.10
C ARG A 2 -20.33 10.26 -12.98
N ILE A 3 -21.12 9.51 -13.74
CA ILE A 3 -22.58 9.55 -13.76
C ILE A 3 -23.11 8.25 -13.17
N VAL A 4 -24.23 8.32 -12.45
CA VAL A 4 -24.92 7.15 -11.93
C VAL A 4 -26.30 7.08 -12.57
N MET A 5 -26.63 5.91 -13.11
CA MET A 5 -27.93 5.61 -13.70
C MET A 5 -28.88 5.15 -12.58
N ARG A 6 -30.06 5.77 -12.48
CA ARG A 6 -31.17 5.25 -11.66
C ARG A 6 -32.36 4.89 -12.55
N GLY A 7 -32.94 3.72 -12.29
CA GLY A 7 -34.04 3.12 -13.06
C GLY A 7 -33.58 1.98 -13.97
N GLN A 8 -34.53 1.17 -14.46
CA GLN A 8 -34.29 0.13 -15.47
C GLN A 8 -35.13 0.39 -16.72
N GLY A 9 -34.57 0.07 -17.89
CA GLY A 9 -35.21 0.26 -19.19
C GLY A 9 -35.28 1.73 -19.65
N ARG A 10 -36.26 2.04 -20.50
CA ARG A 10 -36.38 3.35 -21.20
C ARG A 10 -36.67 4.56 -20.29
N GLY A 11 -36.96 4.34 -19.01
CA GLY A 11 -37.18 5.39 -18.01
C GLY A 11 -35.94 5.77 -17.19
N ALA A 12 -34.77 5.21 -17.53
CA ALA A 12 -33.55 5.45 -16.78
C ALA A 12 -33.08 6.90 -16.89
N ARG A 13 -32.85 7.53 -15.73
CA ARG A 13 -32.34 8.90 -15.65
C ARG A 13 -30.90 8.87 -15.15
N TYR A 14 -30.06 9.63 -15.82
CA TYR A 14 -28.67 9.84 -15.42
C TYR A 14 -28.63 11.00 -14.45
N PHE A 15 -28.09 10.75 -13.26
CA PHE A 15 -27.85 11.78 -12.27
C PHE A 15 -26.34 12.04 -12.21
N GLU A 16 -25.96 13.31 -12.13
CA GLU A 16 -24.60 13.66 -11.78
C GLU A 16 -24.35 13.15 -10.36
N MET A 17 -23.35 12.29 -10.20
CA MET A 17 -22.98 11.80 -8.88
C MET A 17 -22.52 13.01 -8.08
N ALA A 18 -23.17 13.30 -6.95
CA ALA A 18 -22.78 14.42 -6.09
C ALA A 18 -21.25 14.36 -5.91
N PRO A 19 -20.53 15.49 -6.07
CA PRO A 19 -19.07 15.47 -5.99
C PRO A 19 -18.72 14.95 -4.61
N ALA A 20 -18.19 13.73 -4.55
CA ALA A 20 -17.68 13.19 -3.32
C ALA A 20 -16.66 14.20 -2.80
N MET A 21 -16.89 14.71 -1.58
CA MET A 21 -16.15 15.83 -1.00
C MET A 21 -14.66 15.65 -1.32
N ARG A 22 -14.15 16.59 -2.12
CA ARG A 22 -12.73 16.65 -2.44
C ARG A 22 -12.04 17.15 -1.18
N HIS A 23 -11.63 16.23 -0.33
CA HIS A 23 -10.70 16.53 0.75
C HIS A 23 -9.39 17.01 0.12
N GLY A 24 -8.56 17.75 0.87
CA GLY A 24 -7.28 18.31 0.40
C GLY A 24 -6.23 17.30 -0.09
N LEU A 25 -6.63 16.05 -0.36
CA LEU A 25 -5.88 14.93 -0.92
C LEU A 25 -6.15 14.70 -2.41
N GLY A 26 -7.07 15.44 -3.05
CA GLY A 26 -7.33 15.35 -4.49
C GLY A 26 -8.18 14.16 -4.94
N PHE A 27 -8.65 13.31 -4.02
CA PHE A 27 -9.57 12.20 -4.29
C PHE A 27 -10.63 12.07 -3.19
N ALA A 28 -11.70 11.34 -3.52
CA ALA A 28 -12.81 11.06 -2.62
C ALA A 28 -12.46 9.96 -1.61
N ILE A 29 -12.73 10.20 -0.33
CA ILE A 29 -12.58 9.22 0.75
C ILE A 29 -13.94 8.87 1.36
N SER A 30 -14.03 7.73 2.06
CA SER A 30 -15.24 7.33 2.78
C SER A 30 -15.50 8.27 3.96
N GLU A 31 -16.75 8.36 4.41
CA GLU A 31 -17.13 9.16 5.59
C GLU A 31 -16.33 8.75 6.85
N ASN A 32 -16.08 7.45 7.03
CA ASN A 32 -15.23 6.96 8.11
C ASN A 32 -13.79 7.46 7.98
N ALA A 33 -13.22 7.42 6.78
CA ALA A 33 -11.87 7.91 6.53
C ALA A 33 -11.78 9.42 6.75
N ASP A 34 -12.82 10.16 6.39
CA ASP A 34 -12.90 11.60 6.62
C ASP A 34 -12.92 11.96 8.12
N ARG A 35 -13.77 11.29 8.90
CA ARG A 35 -13.81 11.47 10.36
C ARG A 35 -12.45 11.19 11.01
N VAL A 36 -11.74 10.16 10.54
CA VAL A 36 -10.37 9.85 11.01
C VAL A 36 -9.39 10.95 10.60
N TRP A 37 -9.45 11.40 9.34
CA TRP A 37 -8.59 12.45 8.82
C TRP A 37 -8.72 13.76 9.59
N HIS A 38 -9.95 14.20 9.85
CA HIS A 38 -10.22 15.39 10.67
C HIS A 38 -9.66 15.25 12.09
N ARG A 39 -9.83 14.09 12.72
CA ARG A 39 -9.28 13.81 14.06
C ARG A 39 -7.75 13.83 14.08
N VAL A 40 -7.11 13.24 13.08
CA VAL A 40 -5.64 13.16 12.96
C VAL A 40 -5.02 14.51 12.59
N ARG A 41 -5.78 15.45 12.00
CA ARG A 41 -5.29 16.79 11.68
C ARG A 41 -5.64 17.87 12.71
N ALA A 42 -6.55 17.60 13.64
CA ALA A 42 -6.88 18.54 14.70
C ALA A 42 -5.61 18.94 15.51
N PRO A 43 -5.50 20.17 16.00
CA PRO A 43 -4.41 20.57 16.91
C PRO A 43 -4.29 19.62 18.11
N LEU A 44 -3.06 19.39 18.60
CA LEU A 44 -2.80 18.42 19.68
C LEU A 44 -3.69 18.65 20.91
N GLY A 45 -3.93 19.92 21.29
CA GLY A 45 -4.77 20.28 22.44
C GLY A 45 -6.27 20.00 22.27
N GLN A 46 -6.75 19.74 21.05
CA GLN A 46 -8.15 19.38 20.77
C GLN A 46 -8.36 17.86 20.63
N ARG A 47 -7.29 17.07 20.70
CA ARG A 47 -7.38 15.60 20.64
C ARG A 47 -7.62 15.06 22.04
N ALA A 48 -8.44 14.01 22.14
CA ALA A 48 -8.55 13.27 23.39
C ALA A 48 -7.17 12.73 23.80
N PRO A 49 -6.70 13.00 25.02
CA PRO A 49 -5.42 12.48 25.49
C PRO A 49 -5.49 10.97 25.55
N LEU A 50 -4.60 10.30 24.80
CA LEU A 50 -4.43 8.86 24.79
C LEU A 50 -3.08 8.54 25.43
N GLY A 51 -3.10 7.79 26.53
CA GLY A 51 -1.90 7.29 27.18
C GLY A 51 -1.30 6.09 26.44
N TYR A 52 0.01 5.91 26.56
CA TYR A 52 0.66 4.68 26.14
C TYR A 52 0.17 3.51 27.01
N ASN A 53 -0.22 2.39 26.40
CA ASN A 53 -0.59 1.18 27.12
C ASN A 53 0.59 0.19 27.13
N PRO A 54 1.47 0.22 28.16
CA PRO A 54 2.61 -0.68 28.24
C PRO A 54 2.20 -2.14 28.43
N ALA A 55 1.05 -2.39 29.08
CA ALA A 55 0.57 -3.74 29.32
C ALA A 55 0.25 -4.45 28.01
N PHE A 56 -0.30 -3.73 27.01
CA PHE A 56 -0.53 -4.27 25.68
C PHE A 56 0.76 -4.74 25.00
N ILE A 57 1.83 -3.93 25.03
CA ILE A 57 3.11 -4.31 24.42
C ILE A 57 3.76 -5.48 25.17
N LYS A 58 3.68 -5.48 26.51
CA LYS A 58 4.24 -6.55 27.35
C LYS A 58 3.48 -7.87 27.20
N SER A 59 2.17 -7.84 26.95
CA SER A 59 1.35 -9.05 26.80
C SER A 59 1.25 -9.54 25.36
N TYR A 60 1.68 -8.75 24.37
CA TYR A 60 1.64 -9.14 22.98
C TYR A 60 2.65 -10.26 22.71
N GLN A 61 2.13 -11.45 22.39
CA GLN A 61 2.91 -12.57 21.91
C GLN A 61 2.79 -12.64 20.38
N PRO A 62 3.88 -12.47 19.63
CA PRO A 62 3.87 -12.65 18.18
C PRO A 62 3.27 -14.00 17.80
N ASN A 63 2.46 -14.03 16.73
CA ASN A 63 1.80 -15.24 16.20
C ASN A 63 0.78 -15.93 17.14
N VAL A 64 0.63 -15.50 18.39
CA VAL A 64 -0.35 -16.01 19.35
C VAL A 64 -1.44 -14.98 19.61
N GLY A 65 -1.04 -13.74 19.93
CA GLY A 65 -1.93 -12.60 20.12
C GLY A 65 -2.27 -11.88 18.82
N HIS A 66 -3.34 -11.09 18.84
CA HIS A 66 -3.76 -10.27 17.71
C HIS A 66 -3.99 -8.82 18.13
N TYR A 67 -3.33 -7.88 17.46
CA TYR A 67 -3.63 -6.46 17.62
C TYR A 67 -5.01 -6.09 17.07
N LEU A 68 -5.39 -6.74 15.97
CA LEU A 68 -6.65 -6.51 15.27
C LEU A 68 -7.75 -7.42 15.80
N THR A 69 -8.98 -6.90 15.86
CA THR A 69 -10.15 -7.69 16.21
C THR A 69 -10.38 -8.80 15.19
N GLU A 70 -11.13 -9.83 15.56
CA GLU A 70 -11.49 -10.90 14.64
C GLU A 70 -12.20 -10.38 13.38
N GLN A 71 -13.16 -9.47 13.54
CA GLN A 71 -13.85 -8.84 12.41
C GLN A 71 -12.89 -8.12 11.46
N GLN A 72 -11.93 -7.36 12.01
CA GLN A 72 -10.91 -6.69 11.20
C GLN A 72 -10.03 -7.69 10.45
N ARG A 73 -9.60 -8.77 11.13
CA ARG A 73 -8.78 -9.83 10.49
C ARG A 73 -9.54 -10.53 9.37
N LEU A 74 -10.82 -10.85 9.58
CA LEU A 74 -11.67 -11.47 8.55
C LEU A 74 -11.86 -10.55 7.35
N HIS A 75 -12.15 -9.27 7.60
CA HIS A 75 -12.29 -8.29 6.52
C HIS A 75 -10.98 -8.08 5.74
N LEU A 76 -9.84 -7.95 6.44
CA LEU A 76 -8.53 -7.85 5.80
C LEU A 76 -8.19 -9.10 5.00
N ARG A 77 -8.54 -10.28 5.51
CA ARG A 77 -8.39 -11.54 4.77
C ARG A 77 -9.24 -11.54 3.51
N GLU A 78 -10.49 -11.09 3.58
CA GLU A 78 -11.39 -11.01 2.43
C GLU A 78 -10.81 -10.09 1.34
N ILE A 79 -10.45 -8.85 1.68
CA ILE A 79 -9.92 -7.88 0.70
C ILE A 79 -8.49 -8.23 0.23
N GLY A 80 -7.72 -8.94 1.07
CA GLY A 80 -6.37 -9.43 0.75
C GLY A 80 -6.36 -10.76 0.00
N THR A 81 -7.47 -11.51 -0.01
CA THR A 81 -7.59 -12.76 -0.75
C THR A 81 -7.99 -12.45 -2.18
N VAL A 82 -7.07 -12.68 -3.11
CA VAL A 82 -7.31 -12.46 -4.53
C VAL A 82 -8.12 -13.63 -5.12
N PRO A 83 -9.21 -13.40 -5.88
CA PRO A 83 -9.99 -14.46 -6.52
C PRO A 83 -9.13 -15.34 -7.44
N SER A 84 -9.29 -16.66 -7.35
CA SER A 84 -8.44 -17.70 -7.92
C SER A 84 -8.55 -17.91 -9.45
N THR A 85 -9.04 -16.92 -10.20
CA THR A 85 -9.38 -17.08 -11.63
C THR A 85 -8.20 -16.97 -12.60
N ALA A 86 -7.01 -16.60 -12.12
CA ALA A 86 -5.76 -16.72 -12.86
C ALA A 86 -4.99 -17.95 -12.36
N ARG A 87 -4.24 -18.64 -13.25
CA ARG A 87 -3.23 -19.62 -12.81
C ARG A 87 -2.39 -18.93 -11.72
N ALA A 88 -2.44 -19.47 -10.50
CA ALA A 88 -1.93 -18.80 -9.31
C ALA A 88 -0.48 -18.30 -9.46
N ASP A 89 0.31 -18.90 -10.35
CA ASP A 89 1.69 -18.51 -10.64
C ASP A 89 1.83 -17.18 -11.41
N THR A 90 1.05 -16.98 -12.49
CA THR A 90 1.16 -15.78 -13.34
C THR A 90 0.79 -14.52 -12.58
N ARG A 91 -0.29 -14.58 -11.81
CA ARG A 91 -0.74 -13.42 -11.00
C ARG A 91 0.17 -13.14 -9.82
N ARG A 92 0.78 -14.17 -9.21
CA ARG A 92 1.83 -13.99 -8.18
C ARG A 92 3.04 -13.26 -8.76
N ARG A 93 3.49 -13.64 -9.96
CA ARG A 93 4.59 -12.95 -10.66
C ARG A 93 4.25 -11.50 -10.98
N GLU A 94 3.03 -11.21 -11.45
CA GLU A 94 2.59 -9.83 -11.72
C GLU A 94 2.56 -8.96 -10.46
N ILE A 95 2.04 -9.48 -9.35
CA ILE A 95 2.00 -8.76 -8.07
C ILE A 95 3.43 -8.55 -7.55
N ALA A 96 4.28 -9.57 -7.61
CA ALA A 96 5.68 -9.48 -7.20
C ALA A 96 6.44 -8.43 -8.02
N ALA A 97 6.25 -8.37 -9.34
CA ALA A 97 6.89 -7.38 -10.19
C ALA A 97 6.48 -5.93 -9.84
N ARG A 98 5.19 -5.71 -9.54
CA ARG A 98 4.70 -4.39 -9.11
C ARG A 98 5.26 -3.99 -7.74
N LEU A 99 5.20 -4.90 -6.77
CA LEU A 99 5.74 -4.67 -5.43
C LEU A 99 7.24 -4.41 -5.46
N LEU A 100 7.98 -5.12 -6.30
CA LEU A 100 9.42 -4.92 -6.46
C LEU A 100 9.76 -3.51 -6.94
N VAL A 101 9.01 -2.96 -7.91
CA VAL A 101 9.18 -1.57 -8.34
C VAL A 101 8.80 -0.60 -7.22
N ASP A 102 7.64 -0.79 -6.60
CA ASP A 102 7.12 0.12 -5.58
C ASP A 102 8.02 0.20 -4.35
N LEU A 103 8.50 -0.95 -3.86
CA LEU A 103 9.36 -1.02 -2.69
C LEU A 103 10.77 -0.50 -2.99
N SER A 104 11.35 -0.82 -4.16
CA SER A 104 12.67 -0.30 -4.54
C SER A 104 12.64 1.22 -4.65
N TRP A 105 11.61 1.78 -5.30
CA TRP A 105 11.42 3.23 -5.39
C TRP A 105 11.22 3.86 -4.02
N ALA A 106 10.29 3.34 -3.20
CA ALA A 106 9.93 3.95 -1.93
C ALA A 106 11.11 3.95 -0.93
N SER A 107 11.86 2.84 -0.85
CA SER A 107 13.04 2.75 0.03
C SER A 107 14.11 3.75 -0.39
N SER A 108 14.47 3.76 -1.69
CA SER A 108 15.43 4.72 -2.22
C SER A 108 14.99 6.17 -2.03
N HIS A 109 13.71 6.47 -2.22
CA HIS A 109 13.20 7.83 -2.08
C HIS A 109 13.30 8.34 -0.63
N ILE A 110 13.05 7.48 0.36
CA ILE A 110 13.24 7.82 1.78
C ILE A 110 14.72 8.11 2.09
N GLU A 111 15.63 7.46 1.38
CA GLU A 111 17.08 7.68 1.47
C GLU A 111 17.58 8.87 0.63
N GLY A 112 16.66 9.63 0.00
CA GLY A 112 16.97 10.86 -0.74
C GLY A 112 17.22 10.66 -2.23
N ASN A 113 16.95 9.48 -2.78
CA ASN A 113 17.08 9.24 -4.22
C ASN A 113 16.08 10.08 -5.02
N THR A 114 16.54 10.64 -6.14
CA THR A 114 15.72 11.53 -6.97
C THR A 114 15.04 10.83 -8.14
N TYR A 115 15.19 9.52 -8.32
CA TYR A 115 14.40 8.76 -9.30
C TYR A 115 12.90 8.88 -8.99
N ASP A 116 12.12 9.19 -10.02
CA ASP A 116 10.68 9.03 -9.94
C ASP A 116 10.29 7.55 -10.11
N ARG A 117 9.03 7.25 -9.79
CA ARG A 117 8.51 5.88 -9.83
C ARG A 117 8.50 5.30 -11.25
N LEU A 118 8.29 6.11 -12.28
CA LEU A 118 8.25 5.67 -13.68
C LEU A 118 9.67 5.35 -14.19
N SER A 119 10.63 6.22 -13.91
CA SER A 119 12.05 5.99 -14.18
C SER A 119 12.57 4.76 -13.45
N THR A 120 12.15 4.56 -12.19
CA THR A 120 12.48 3.34 -11.44
C THR A 120 11.90 2.09 -12.10
N ALA A 121 10.65 2.15 -12.56
CA ALA A 121 10.02 1.04 -13.28
C ALA A 121 10.79 0.70 -14.57
N ARG A 122 11.17 1.71 -15.37
CA ARG A 122 11.97 1.51 -16.59
C ARG A 122 13.35 0.95 -16.31
N LEU A 123 14.04 1.44 -15.28
CA LEU A 123 15.33 0.90 -14.87
C LEU A 123 15.23 -0.57 -14.49
N ILE A 124 14.22 -0.93 -13.70
CA ILE A 124 14.05 -2.30 -13.19
C ILE A 124 13.57 -3.27 -14.27
N GLN A 125 12.61 -2.86 -15.11
CA GLN A 125 11.94 -3.74 -16.06
C GLN A 125 12.63 -3.78 -17.42
N GLU A 126 13.22 -2.66 -17.84
CA GLU A 126 13.79 -2.48 -19.18
C GLU A 126 15.31 -2.24 -19.14
N GLY A 127 15.91 -2.05 -17.96
CA GLY A 127 17.33 -1.75 -17.82
C GLY A 127 17.71 -0.32 -18.24
N VAL A 128 16.72 0.56 -18.45
CA VAL A 128 16.93 1.91 -18.95
C VAL A 128 17.26 2.87 -17.82
N VAL A 129 18.50 3.38 -17.82
CA VAL A 129 18.95 4.43 -16.89
C VAL A 129 18.31 5.76 -17.26
N ALA A 130 17.77 6.48 -16.27
CA ALA A 130 17.18 7.78 -16.50
C ALA A 130 18.25 8.86 -16.73
N GLU A 131 17.98 9.77 -17.66
CA GLU A 131 18.88 10.90 -17.94
C GLU A 131 19.07 11.80 -16.71
N GLY A 132 20.29 12.32 -16.54
CA GLY A 132 20.63 13.22 -15.45
C GLY A 132 20.71 12.54 -14.07
N LYS A 133 20.63 11.21 -13.99
CA LYS A 133 20.80 10.46 -12.74
C LYS A 133 22.24 10.02 -12.53
N THR A 134 22.69 10.08 -11.29
CA THR A 134 24.03 9.64 -10.94
C THR A 134 24.13 8.11 -10.95
N ARG A 135 25.37 7.61 -11.07
CA ARG A 135 25.66 6.18 -10.95
C ARG A 135 25.25 5.65 -9.56
N ASP A 136 25.47 6.44 -8.51
CA ASP A 136 25.17 6.04 -7.13
C ASP A 136 23.66 5.92 -6.89
N GLU A 137 22.86 6.88 -7.38
CA GLU A 137 21.39 6.79 -7.31
C GLU A 137 20.86 5.58 -8.07
N THR A 138 21.42 5.32 -9.25
CA THR A 138 21.04 4.16 -10.07
C THR A 138 21.40 2.86 -9.35
N GLN A 139 22.61 2.78 -8.78
CA GLN A 139 23.09 1.61 -8.05
C GLN A 139 22.26 1.35 -6.80
N MET A 140 21.83 2.39 -6.08
CA MET A 140 21.00 2.23 -4.89
C MET A 140 19.66 1.54 -5.21
N ILE A 141 18.97 1.94 -6.28
CA ILE A 141 17.73 1.27 -6.72
C ILE A 141 17.98 -0.20 -7.05
N LEU A 142 19.07 -0.49 -7.76
CA LEU A 142 19.43 -1.87 -8.11
C LEU A 142 19.79 -2.69 -6.86
N ASN A 143 20.42 -2.09 -5.85
CA ASN A 143 20.68 -2.73 -4.57
C ASN A 143 19.38 -3.08 -3.83
N HIS A 144 18.41 -2.16 -3.78
CA HIS A 144 17.11 -2.48 -3.17
C HIS A 144 16.35 -3.54 -3.96
N LYS A 145 16.36 -3.47 -5.29
CA LYS A 145 15.81 -4.52 -6.15
C LYS A 145 16.40 -5.88 -5.77
N ALA A 146 17.73 -5.98 -5.71
CA ALA A 146 18.41 -7.23 -5.39
C ALA A 146 18.06 -7.73 -3.98
N ALA A 147 17.99 -6.84 -2.98
CA ALA A 147 17.59 -7.18 -1.62
C ALA A 147 16.13 -7.70 -1.56
N ILE A 148 15.22 -7.09 -2.31
CA ILE A 148 13.81 -7.51 -2.37
C ILE A 148 13.67 -8.84 -3.13
N GLU A 149 14.40 -9.04 -4.23
CA GLU A 149 14.43 -10.32 -4.95
C GLU A 149 14.91 -11.45 -4.04
N PHE A 150 15.96 -11.19 -3.25
CA PHE A 150 16.47 -12.12 -2.25
C PHE A 150 15.42 -12.50 -1.19
N LEU A 151 14.61 -11.55 -0.74
CA LEU A 151 13.49 -11.83 0.18
C LEU A 151 12.39 -12.68 -0.47
N LEU A 152 12.12 -12.45 -1.75
CA LEU A 152 11.04 -13.14 -2.49
C LEU A 152 11.38 -14.57 -2.88
N THR A 153 12.66 -14.88 -3.15
CA THR A 153 13.10 -16.24 -3.45
C THR A 153 13.06 -17.16 -2.23
N GLY A 154 12.91 -16.60 -1.02
CA GLY A 154 12.71 -17.36 0.20
C GLY A 154 13.93 -18.18 0.58
N ASP A 155 15.12 -17.59 0.48
CA ASP A 155 16.37 -18.24 0.93
C ASP A 155 16.19 -18.74 2.38
N GLU A 156 16.54 -20.00 2.64
CA GLU A 156 16.33 -20.69 3.92
C GLU A 156 17.02 -19.97 5.09
N ARG A 157 18.01 -19.13 4.80
CA ARG A 157 18.70 -18.29 5.80
C ARG A 157 17.82 -17.21 6.43
N LEU A 158 16.75 -16.81 5.75
CA LEU A 158 15.76 -15.84 6.24
C LEU A 158 14.52 -16.51 6.83
N ARG A 159 14.52 -17.85 6.91
CA ARG A 159 13.45 -18.60 7.54
C ARG A 159 13.46 -18.23 9.02
N VAL A 160 12.56 -17.32 9.39
CA VAL A 160 12.28 -17.03 10.79
C VAL A 160 11.71 -18.32 11.34
N ASP A 161 12.50 -19.04 12.13
CA ASP A 161 12.04 -20.23 12.81
C ASP A 161 10.74 -19.86 13.52
N LYS A 162 9.67 -20.58 13.18
CA LYS A 162 8.41 -20.46 13.90
C LYS A 162 8.69 -20.94 15.32
N LEU A 163 8.96 -20.00 16.22
CA LEU A 163 8.88 -20.20 17.66
C LEU A 163 7.44 -20.53 18.06
#